data_AF-A0AAD9KZN7-F1
#
_entry.id   AF-A0AAD9KZN7-F1
#
_cell.length_a   1.000
_cell.length_b   1.000
_cell.length_c   1.000
_cell.angle_alpha   90.00
_cell.angle_beta   90.00
_cell.angle_gamma   90.00
#
_symmetry.space_group_name_H-M   'P 1'
#
loop_
_entity.id
_entity.type
_entity.pdbx_description
1 polymer ?
#
loop_
_entity_poly.entity_id
_entity_poly.type
_entity_poly.pdbx_seq_one_letter_code
_entity_poly.pdbx_strand_id
1 'polypeptide(L)'
;MVAKKIRDMKENKSPGVNVIPPKLLLEIVEQNSIPLPTVFNLSLKEGVVLLEWKEANIFPLFKKDQEKVKDYRPVSLTSVICKLLERLIKDHLVDFLVKNKLINPSQHGFLKARSCLTNM
;
A
#
# COMPACT_ATOMS: atom_id res chain seq x y z
N MET A 1 -16.34 0.51 2.17
CA MET A 1 -15.12 0.40 1.32
C MET A 1 -13.87 0.13 2.16
N VAL A 2 -13.57 0.96 3.16
CA VAL A 2 -12.39 0.82 4.05
C VAL A 2 -12.39 -0.50 4.82
N ALA A 3 -13.50 -0.86 5.50
CA ALA A 3 -13.60 -2.13 6.24
C ALA A 3 -13.30 -3.37 5.37
N LYS A 4 -13.80 -3.39 4.13
CA LYS A 4 -13.49 -4.46 3.16
C LYS A 4 -11.97 -4.54 2.90
N LYS A 5 -11.32 -3.39 2.67
CA LYS A 5 -9.87 -3.35 2.44
C LYS A 5 -9.05 -3.77 3.64
N ILE A 6 -9.53 -3.47 4.85
CA ILE A 6 -8.91 -3.95 6.09
C ILE A 6 -8.99 -5.48 6.16
N ARG A 7 -10.18 -6.07 5.89
CA ARG A 7 -10.34 -7.53 5.88
C ARG A 7 -9.48 -8.23 4.82
N ASP A 8 -9.17 -7.54 3.72
CA ASP A 8 -8.25 -8.03 2.67
C ASP A 8 -6.75 -7.86 3.03
N MET A 9 -6.39 -7.47 4.26
CA MET A 9 -5.00 -7.29 4.70
C MET A 9 -4.38 -8.61 5.16
N LYS A 10 -3.07 -8.73 4.97
CA LYS A 10 -2.30 -9.85 5.55
C LYS A 10 -1.94 -9.50 6.99
N GLU A 11 -2.41 -10.28 7.95
CA GLU A 11 -2.20 -10.08 9.40
C GLU A 11 -0.71 -9.98 9.76
N ASN A 12 0.09 -10.92 9.26
CA ASN A 12 1.49 -11.11 9.65
C ASN A 12 2.48 -10.20 8.89
N LYS A 13 2.11 -8.93 8.63
CA LYS A 13 3.04 -7.96 8.06
C LYS A 13 3.67 -7.09 9.14
N SER A 14 4.94 -6.79 8.96
CA SER A 14 5.69 -5.90 9.84
C SER A 14 5.07 -4.50 9.87
N PRO A 15 4.99 -3.87 11.06
CA PRO A 15 4.51 -2.50 11.18
C PRO A 15 5.51 -1.51 10.57
N GLY A 16 5.02 -0.29 10.31
CA GLY A 16 5.87 0.86 9.98
C GLY A 16 6.39 1.57 11.24
N VAL A 17 6.77 2.84 11.09
CA VAL A 17 7.30 3.70 12.17
C VAL A 17 6.41 3.74 13.41
N ASN A 18 5.09 3.86 13.21
CA ASN A 18 4.11 3.95 14.30
C ASN A 18 3.87 2.65 15.08
N VAL A 19 4.57 1.55 14.74
CA VAL A 19 4.47 0.23 15.40
C VAL A 19 3.05 -0.39 15.38
N ILE A 20 2.09 0.20 14.66
CA ILE A 20 0.73 -0.35 14.48
C ILE A 20 0.79 -1.53 13.50
N PRO A 21 0.52 -2.78 13.94
CA PRO A 21 0.48 -3.92 13.05
C PRO A 21 -0.87 -4.02 12.32
N PRO A 22 -0.94 -4.69 11.15
CA PRO A 22 -2.21 -4.96 10.47
C PRO A 22 -3.20 -5.75 11.34
N LYS A 23 -2.69 -6.63 12.20
CA LYS A 23 -3.48 -7.42 13.14
C LYS A 23 -4.41 -6.54 14.00
N LEU A 24 -3.89 -5.43 14.51
CA LEU A 24 -4.70 -4.51 15.31
C LEU A 24 -5.87 -3.96 14.49
N LEU A 25 -5.62 -3.52 13.24
CA LEU A 25 -6.69 -3.01 12.38
C LEU A 25 -7.76 -4.06 12.06
N LEU A 26 -7.36 -5.33 11.93
CA LEU A 26 -8.27 -6.46 11.70
C LEU A 26 -9.14 -6.74 12.93
N GLU A 27 -8.56 -6.74 14.13
CA GLU A 27 -9.26 -7.02 15.39
C GLU A 27 -10.31 -5.96 15.72
N ILE A 28 -10.02 -4.69 15.41
CA ILE A 28 -10.92 -3.55 15.66
C ILE A 28 -11.49 -2.96 14.37
N VAL A 29 -11.79 -3.81 13.37
CA VAL A 29 -12.23 -3.36 12.04
C VAL A 29 -13.56 -2.58 12.09
N GLU A 30 -14.50 -3.01 12.94
CA GLU A 30 -15.81 -2.35 13.05
C GLU A 30 -15.66 -0.96 13.67
N GLN A 31 -14.83 -0.83 14.71
CA GLN A 31 -14.54 0.45 15.37
C GLN A 31 -13.77 1.39 14.44
N ASN A 32 -12.83 0.87 13.65
CA ASN A 32 -12.04 1.65 12.69
C ASN A 32 -12.81 2.05 11.42
N SER A 33 -13.93 1.39 11.14
CA SER A 33 -14.71 1.61 9.92
C SER A 33 -15.32 3.01 9.82
N ILE A 34 -15.39 3.74 10.94
CA ILE A 34 -15.93 5.10 11.05
C ILE A 34 -14.84 6.18 11.04
N PRO A 35 -13.80 6.16 11.91
CA PRO A 35 -12.81 7.24 11.98
C PRO A 35 -11.86 7.27 10.77
N LEU A 36 -11.44 6.11 10.25
CA LEU A 36 -10.45 6.08 9.16
C LEU A 36 -10.96 6.74 7.86
N PRO A 37 -12.19 6.47 7.36
CA PRO A 37 -12.72 7.19 6.21
C PRO A 37 -12.73 8.71 6.41
N THR A 38 -13.09 9.19 7.61
CA THR A 38 -13.12 10.63 7.92
C THR A 38 -11.73 11.25 7.79
N VAL A 39 -10.71 10.61 8.38
CA VAL A 39 -9.32 11.07 8.28
C VAL A 39 -8.82 11.02 6.83
N PHE A 40 -9.12 9.96 6.09
CA PHE A 40 -8.73 9.82 4.70
C PHE A 40 -9.35 10.90 3.80
N ASN A 41 -10.64 11.14 3.96
CA ASN A 41 -11.33 12.17 3.18
C ASN A 41 -10.81 13.57 3.50
N LEU A 42 -10.54 13.86 4.79
CA LEU A 42 -9.94 15.13 5.19
C LEU A 42 -8.54 15.31 4.59
N SER A 43 -7.69 14.28 4.69
CA SER A 43 -6.35 14.29 4.10
C SER A 43 -6.37 14.55 2.59
N LEU A 44 -7.27 13.88 1.86
CA LEU A 44 -7.44 14.06 0.42
C LEU A 44 -8.01 15.44 0.06
N LYS A 45 -8.97 15.95 0.84
CA LYS A 45 -9.61 17.25 0.62
C LYS A 45 -8.62 18.40 0.83
N GLU A 46 -7.88 18.36 1.94
CA GLU A 46 -6.92 19.42 2.30
C GLU A 46 -5.57 19.26 1.55
N GLY A 47 -5.34 18.12 0.91
CA GLY A 47 -4.06 17.80 0.26
C GLY A 47 -2.91 17.61 1.28
N VAL A 48 -3.24 17.33 2.54
CA VAL A 48 -2.27 17.19 3.64
C VAL A 48 -2.22 15.75 4.12
N VAL A 49 -1.03 15.18 4.15
CA VAL A 49 -0.74 13.85 4.72
C VAL A 49 -0.08 14.05 6.10
N LEU A 50 -0.49 13.25 7.09
CA LEU A 50 0.09 13.27 8.44
C LEU A 50 1.60 13.02 8.39
N LEU A 51 2.36 13.67 9.27
CA LEU A 51 3.82 13.56 9.29
C LEU A 51 4.28 12.10 9.42
N GLU A 52 3.70 11.38 10.36
CA GLU A 52 3.96 9.95 10.61
C GLU A 52 3.72 9.04 9.39
N TRP A 53 2.85 9.46 8.46
CA TRP A 53 2.56 8.70 7.24
C TRP A 53 3.61 8.92 6.15
N LYS A 54 4.42 9.98 6.28
CA LYS A 54 5.53 10.31 5.38
C LYS A 54 6.84 9.64 5.80
N GLU A 55 6.89 9.08 7.00
CA GLU A 55 8.07 8.42 7.54
C GLU A 55 8.11 6.92 7.18
N ALA A 56 9.31 6.37 7.09
CA ALA A 56 9.53 4.96 6.80
C ALA A 56 10.79 4.43 7.49
N ASN A 57 10.69 3.23 8.04
CA ASN A 57 11.87 2.48 8.45
C ASN A 57 12.47 1.77 7.23
N ILE A 58 13.74 2.02 6.93
CA ILE A 58 14.43 1.42 5.79
C ILE A 58 15.16 0.14 6.25
N PHE A 59 14.77 -0.99 5.68
CA PHE A 59 15.42 -2.28 5.94
C PHE A 59 16.13 -2.81 4.70
N PRO A 60 17.44 -3.07 4.75
CA PRO A 60 18.16 -3.70 3.65
C PRO A 60 17.82 -5.19 3.58
N LEU A 61 17.10 -5.60 2.55
CA LEU A 61 16.82 -7.01 2.28
C LEU A 61 17.88 -7.60 1.35
N PHE A 62 18.47 -8.70 1.78
CA PHE A 62 19.40 -9.49 0.98
C PHE A 62 18.76 -9.99 -0.32
N LYS A 63 19.49 -9.88 -1.44
CA LYS A 63 19.07 -10.37 -2.77
C LYS A 63 19.94 -11.50 -3.30
N LYS A 64 21.28 -11.43 -3.18
CA LYS A 64 22.18 -12.42 -3.82
C LYS A 64 23.50 -12.70 -3.09
N ASP A 65 24.32 -11.70 -2.83
CA ASP A 65 25.66 -11.85 -2.25
C ASP A 65 25.78 -10.98 -0.98
N GLN A 66 26.10 -11.60 0.15
CA GLN A 66 26.03 -10.95 1.47
C GLN A 66 27.20 -9.98 1.68
N GLU A 67 28.31 -10.20 0.98
CA GLU A 67 29.50 -9.35 1.10
C GLU A 67 29.38 -8.10 0.22
N LYS A 68 28.45 -8.10 -0.75
CA LYS A 68 28.26 -6.99 -1.68
C LYS A 68 27.07 -6.13 -1.27
N VAL A 69 27.36 -4.91 -0.81
CA VAL A 69 26.34 -3.91 -0.43
C VAL A 69 25.29 -3.69 -1.54
N LYS A 70 25.72 -3.66 -2.82
CA LYS A 70 24.82 -3.50 -3.98
C LYS A 70 23.79 -4.63 -4.16
N ASP A 71 24.02 -5.78 -3.53
CA ASP A 71 23.14 -6.95 -3.57
C ASP A 71 22.13 -6.96 -2.42
N TYR A 72 22.02 -5.84 -1.68
CA TYR A 72 20.89 -5.54 -0.82
C TYR A 72 19.95 -4.57 -1.51
N ARG A 73 18.65 -4.75 -1.31
CA ARG A 73 17.61 -3.81 -1.75
C ARG A 73 16.97 -3.15 -0.52
N PRO A 74 16.85 -1.82 -0.47
CA PRO A 74 16.12 -1.18 0.60
C PRO A 74 14.63 -1.48 0.46
N VAL A 75 13.97 -1.79 1.58
CA VAL A 75 12.51 -1.87 1.68
C VAL A 75 12.03 -0.88 2.72
N SER A 76 11.10 -0.03 2.31
CA SER A 76 10.48 0.98 3.16
C SER A 76 9.27 0.41 3.89
N LEU A 77 9.37 0.29 5.22
CA LEU A 77 8.24 -0.03 6.08
C LEU A 77 7.52 1.27 6.50
N THR A 78 6.54 1.66 5.68
CA THR A 78 5.62 2.78 5.95
C THR A 78 4.43 2.36 6.80
N SER A 79 3.74 3.36 7.37
CA SER A 79 2.50 3.21 8.15
C SER A 79 1.47 2.30 7.45
N VAL A 80 0.90 1.37 8.22
CA VAL A 80 -0.13 0.44 7.74
C VAL A 80 -1.41 1.19 7.34
N ILE A 81 -1.74 2.26 8.07
CA ILE A 81 -2.90 3.11 7.79
C ILE A 81 -2.66 3.92 6.50
N CYS A 82 -1.45 4.44 6.29
CA CYS A 82 -1.09 5.13 5.05
C CYS A 82 -1.21 4.18 3.83
N LYS A 83 -0.66 2.97 3.92
CA LYS A 83 -0.79 1.93 2.88
C LYS A 83 -2.24 1.58 2.56
N LEU A 84 -3.13 1.64 3.55
CA LEU A 84 -4.56 1.42 3.34
C LEU A 84 -5.16 2.53 2.46
N LEU A 85 -4.82 3.80 2.71
CA LEU A 85 -5.23 4.93 1.88
C LEU A 85 -4.64 4.82 0.46
N GLU A 86 -3.33 4.53 0.34
CA GLU A 86 -2.67 4.32 -0.96
C GLU A 86 -3.37 3.23 -1.78
N ARG A 87 -3.77 2.12 -1.15
CA ARG A 87 -4.49 1.03 -1.81
C ARG A 87 -5.85 1.48 -2.34
N LEU A 88 -6.58 2.29 -1.58
CA LEU A 88 -7.86 2.87 -2.00
C LEU A 88 -7.67 3.79 -3.22
N ILE A 89 -6.73 4.73 -3.14
CA ILE A 89 -6.40 5.66 -4.23
C ILE A 89 -5.99 4.88 -5.48
N LYS A 90 -5.08 3.91 -5.33
CA LYS A 90 -4.60 3.09 -6.44
C LYS A 90 -5.73 2.35 -7.14
N ASP A 91 -6.67 1.76 -6.39
CA ASP A 91 -7.77 1.04 -7.00
C ASP A 91 -8.66 1.98 -7.83
N HIS A 92 -9.00 3.16 -7.31
CA HIS A 92 -9.73 4.19 -8.07
C HIS A 92 -8.97 4.66 -9.31
N LEU A 93 -7.67 4.94 -9.17
CA LEU A 93 -6.83 5.44 -10.26
C LEU A 93 -6.67 4.39 -11.38
N VAL A 94 -6.35 3.15 -11.02
CA VAL A 94 -6.19 2.06 -12.00
C VAL A 94 -7.50 1.76 -12.70
N ASP A 95 -8.62 1.71 -11.97
CA ASP A 95 -9.93 1.46 -12.59
C ASP A 95 -10.29 2.59 -13.57
N PHE A 96 -9.99 3.86 -13.25
CA PHE A 96 -10.16 4.99 -14.17
C PHE A 96 -9.26 4.86 -15.42
N LEU A 97 -7.97 4.58 -15.24
CA LEU A 97 -7.01 4.48 -16.34
C LEU A 97 -7.36 3.33 -17.31
N VAL A 98 -7.78 2.19 -16.77
CA VAL A 98 -8.21 1.02 -17.58
C VAL A 98 -9.50 1.32 -18.32
N LYS A 99 -10.53 1.87 -17.64
CA LYS A 99 -11.83 2.19 -18.25
C LYS A 99 -11.70 3.17 -19.42
N ASN A 100 -10.79 4.13 -19.31
CA ASN A 100 -10.54 5.15 -20.33
C ASN A 100 -9.44 4.76 -21.34
N LYS A 101 -8.93 3.53 -21.30
CA LYS A 101 -7.87 3.04 -22.20
C LYS A 101 -6.61 3.93 -22.20
N LEU A 102 -6.28 4.51 -21.04
CA LEU A 102 -5.13 5.41 -20.86
C LEU A 102 -3.84 4.65 -20.52
N ILE A 103 -3.89 3.32 -20.45
CA ILE A 103 -2.74 2.46 -20.24
C ILE A 103 -2.35 1.80 -21.55
N ASN A 104 -1.07 1.86 -21.89
CA ASN A 104 -0.53 1.19 -23.08
C ASN A 104 -0.89 -0.31 -23.05
N PRO A 105 -1.43 -0.88 -24.15
CA PRO A 105 -1.73 -2.30 -24.25
C PRO A 105 -0.55 -3.22 -23.92
N SER A 106 0.70 -2.78 -24.13
CA SER A 106 1.93 -3.51 -23.78
C SER A 106 2.36 -3.35 -22.30
N GLN A 107 1.60 -2.66 -21.45
CA GLN A 107 1.90 -2.58 -20.02
C GLN A 107 1.41 -3.83 -19.28
N HIS A 108 2.30 -4.77 -18.95
CA HIS A 108 1.91 -6.00 -18.23
C HIS A 108 2.12 -5.93 -16.72
N GLY A 109 3.11 -5.14 -16.27
CA GLY A 109 3.42 -4.99 -14.86
C GLY A 109 2.28 -4.32 -14.08
N PHE A 110 1.96 -4.88 -12.91
CA PHE A 110 1.08 -4.29 -11.90
C PHE A 110 -0.39 -4.06 -12.32
N LEU A 111 -0.84 -4.69 -13.42
CA LEU A 111 -2.25 -4.68 -13.83
C LEU A 111 -2.94 -6.00 -13.48
N LYS A 112 -4.24 -5.93 -13.20
CA LYS A 112 -5.07 -7.13 -12.98
C LYS A 112 -5.06 -7.99 -14.25
N ALA A 113 -5.06 -9.31 -14.05
CA ALA A 113 -5.06 -10.31 -15.12
C ALA A 113 -3.87 -10.24 -16.10
N ARG A 114 -2.78 -9.55 -15.73
CA ARG A 114 -1.52 -9.54 -16.48
C ARG A 114 -0.38 -10.03 -15.60
N SER A 115 0.60 -10.68 -16.22
CA SER A 115 1.77 -11.28 -15.56
C SER A 115 2.99 -11.25 -16.48
N CYS A 116 4.15 -11.70 -15.99
CA CYS A 116 5.34 -11.85 -16.83
C CYS A 116 5.11 -12.78 -18.03
N LEU A 117 4.19 -13.75 -17.93
CA LEU A 117 3.86 -14.67 -19.02
C LEU A 117 3.01 -14.02 -20.11
N THR A 118 2.26 -12.97 -19.78
CA THR A 118 1.46 -12.23 -20.77
C THR A 118 2.30 -11.24 -21.57
N ASN A 119 3.55 -11.00 -21.16
CA ASN A 119 4.50 -10.08 -21.80
C ASN A 119 5.38 -10.82 -22.84
N MET A 120 4.73 -11.62 -23.68
CA MET A 120 5.34 -12.31 -24.82
C MET A 120 4.77 -11.72 -26.11
#